data_AF-A0A2R7RAM3-F1
#
_entry.id   AF-A0A2R7RAM3-F1
#
_cell.length_a   1.000
_cell.length_b   1.000
_cell.length_c   1.000
_cell.angle_alpha   90.00
_cell.angle_beta   90.00
_cell.angle_gamma   90.00
#
_symmetry.space_group_name_H-M   'P 1'
#
loop_
_entity.id
_entity.type
_entity.pdbx_description
1 polymer ?
#
loop_
_entity_poly.entity_id
_entity_poly.type
_entity_poly.pdbx_seq_one_letter_code
_entity_poly.pdbx_strand_id
1 'polypeptide(L)'
;YQDGAVVDETAANALAGTVSTSRTGSFQALGSYKSENGSLMLMQAFLYGISALVIVAFLTVWTVQRTRDIAVLKALGASGGYVLRDAIAQAAMVLLAGAGLGGAIGLLGGFAAAQAAPFLITPATTLLPVLGIVALGLAGAALAVRRVTAVDPLIALGGN
;
A
#
# COMPACT_ATOMS: atom_id res chain seq x y z
N TYR A 1 -54.61 -4.60 2.89
CA TYR A 1 -53.22 -4.80 3.30
C TYR A 1 -53.18 -6.15 3.99
N GLN A 2 -52.48 -7.14 3.41
CA GLN A 2 -52.30 -8.43 4.07
C GLN A 2 -50.93 -8.40 4.75
N ASP A 3 -50.91 -8.47 6.08
CA ASP A 3 -49.66 -8.55 6.83
C ASP A 3 -48.92 -9.84 6.46
N GLY A 4 -47.65 -9.71 6.07
CA GLY A 4 -46.79 -10.83 5.67
C GLY A 4 -46.68 -11.10 4.16
N ALA A 5 -47.26 -10.25 3.29
CA ALA A 5 -47.06 -10.37 1.85
C ALA A 5 -45.59 -10.05 1.48
N VAL A 6 -44.85 -11.05 1.01
CA VAL A 6 -43.50 -10.87 0.46
C VAL A 6 -43.64 -10.17 -0.89
N VAL A 7 -43.04 -8.99 -1.02
CA VAL A 7 -43.02 -8.27 -2.30
C VAL A 7 -42.12 -9.04 -3.27
N ASP A 8 -42.70 -9.52 -4.37
CA ASP A 8 -41.91 -10.08 -5.47
C ASP A 8 -41.27 -8.94 -6.26
N GLU A 9 -40.08 -8.53 -5.80
CA GLU A 9 -39.28 -7.48 -6.43
C GLU A 9 -38.92 -7.82 -7.88
N THR A 10 -38.78 -9.10 -8.22
CA THR A 10 -38.36 -9.53 -9.57
C THR A 10 -39.48 -9.31 -10.57
N ALA A 11 -40.72 -9.71 -10.22
CA ALA A 11 -41.89 -9.47 -11.05
C ALA A 11 -42.18 -7.97 -11.20
N ALA A 12 -42.06 -7.19 -10.13
CA ALA A 12 -42.25 -5.74 -10.17
C ALA A 12 -41.20 -5.03 -11.06
N ASN A 13 -39.93 -5.42 -10.94
CA ASN A 13 -38.83 -4.91 -11.76
C ASN A 13 -39.03 -5.23 -13.24
N ALA A 14 -39.43 -6.46 -13.56
CA ALA A 14 -39.68 -6.90 -14.94
C ALA A 14 -40.83 -6.11 -15.59
N LEU A 15 -41.92 -5.86 -14.85
CA LEU A 15 -43.05 -5.05 -15.33
C LEU A 15 -42.68 -3.58 -15.53
N ALA A 16 -41.85 -3.01 -14.66
CA ALA A 16 -41.43 -1.61 -14.72
C ALA A 16 -40.24 -1.36 -15.67
N GLY A 17 -39.57 -2.41 -16.16
CA GLY A 17 -38.32 -2.30 -16.92
C GLY A 17 -37.18 -1.72 -16.08
N THR A 18 -37.23 -1.88 -14.76
CA THR A 18 -36.26 -1.32 -13.80
C THR A 18 -35.52 -2.43 -13.06
N VAL A 19 -34.48 -2.07 -12.32
CA VAL A 19 -33.78 -2.98 -11.42
C VAL A 19 -33.73 -2.33 -10.04
N SER A 20 -34.29 -3.01 -9.05
CA SER A 20 -34.18 -2.60 -7.65
C SER A 20 -32.83 -3.03 -7.08
N THR A 21 -32.16 -2.13 -6.36
CA THR A 21 -30.86 -2.40 -5.77
C THR A 21 -30.64 -1.53 -4.54
N SER A 22 -29.59 -1.82 -3.76
CA SER A 22 -29.20 -0.98 -2.63
C SER A 22 -28.74 0.39 -3.11
N ARG A 23 -28.74 1.39 -2.22
CA ARG A 23 -28.27 2.76 -2.54
C ARG A 23 -26.89 2.78 -3.22
N THR A 24 -25.96 1.94 -2.77
CA THR A 24 -24.62 1.80 -3.38
C THR A 24 -24.69 1.15 -4.76
N GLY A 25 -25.55 0.14 -4.92
CA GLY A 25 -25.79 -0.50 -6.22
C GLY A 25 -26.38 0.46 -7.26
N SER A 26 -27.23 1.40 -6.83
CA SER A 26 -27.83 2.40 -7.72
C SER A 26 -26.77 3.32 -8.35
N PHE A 27 -25.72 3.68 -7.59
CA PHE A 27 -24.61 4.47 -8.15
C PHE A 27 -23.81 3.68 -9.19
N GLN A 28 -23.59 2.39 -8.98
CA GLN A 28 -22.87 1.54 -9.94
C GLN A 28 -23.67 1.26 -11.23
N ALA A 29 -25.00 1.40 -11.17
CA ALA A 29 -25.85 1.34 -12.36
C ALA A 29 -25.70 2.59 -13.26
N LEU A 30 -25.20 3.71 -12.73
CA LEU A 30 -24.88 4.91 -13.52
C LEU A 30 -23.55 4.69 -14.25
N GLY A 31 -23.61 4.53 -15.57
CA GLY A 31 -22.43 4.24 -16.39
C GLY A 31 -21.31 5.28 -16.27
N SER A 32 -21.66 6.56 -16.12
CA SER A 32 -20.70 7.66 -15.89
C SER A 32 -19.95 7.49 -14.56
N TYR A 33 -20.68 7.24 -13.46
CA TYR A 33 -20.08 7.01 -12.15
C TYR A 33 -19.15 5.80 -12.17
N LYS A 34 -19.61 4.68 -12.75
CA LYS A 34 -18.81 3.46 -12.85
C LYS A 34 -17.51 3.69 -13.64
N SER A 35 -17.60 4.39 -14.78
CA SER A 35 -16.44 4.68 -15.63
C SER A 35 -15.44 5.61 -14.95
N GLU A 36 -15.92 6.70 -14.35
CA GLU A 36 -15.09 7.68 -13.64
C GLU A 36 -14.40 7.05 -12.43
N ASN A 37 -15.15 6.34 -11.59
CA ASN A 37 -14.61 5.67 -10.41
C ASN A 37 -13.64 4.55 -10.80
N GLY A 38 -13.91 3.83 -11.89
CA GLY A 38 -12.99 2.85 -12.45
C GLY A 38 -11.65 3.46 -12.88
N SER A 39 -11.67 4.61 -13.55
CA SER A 39 -10.46 5.35 -13.94
C SER A 39 -9.68 5.85 -12.71
N LEU A 40 -10.35 6.45 -11.73
CA LEU A 40 -9.73 6.91 -10.48
C LEU A 40 -9.08 5.76 -9.71
N MET A 41 -9.76 4.61 -9.61
CA MET A 41 -9.23 3.43 -8.95
C MET A 41 -8.01 2.87 -9.68
N LEU A 42 -8.00 2.88 -11.02
CA LEU A 42 -6.85 2.47 -11.80
C LEU A 42 -5.65 3.39 -11.58
N MET A 43 -5.86 4.71 -11.60
CA MET A 43 -4.79 5.67 -11.30
C MET A 43 -4.23 5.46 -9.90
N GLN A 44 -5.08 5.28 -8.88
CA GLN A 44 -4.64 4.95 -7.53
C GLN A 44 -3.82 3.67 -7.49
N ALA A 45 -4.30 2.59 -8.11
CA ALA A 45 -3.59 1.32 -8.16
C ALA A 45 -2.19 1.46 -8.78
N PHE A 46 -2.05 2.22 -9.87
CA PHE A 46 -0.75 2.53 -10.46
C PHE A 46 0.13 3.36 -9.52
N LEU A 47 -0.40 4.39 -8.88
CA LEU A 47 0.36 5.20 -7.90
C LEU A 47 0.87 4.34 -6.75
N TYR A 48 0.06 3.41 -6.23
CA TYR A 48 0.52 2.44 -5.24
C TYR A 48 1.58 1.49 -5.79
N GLY A 49 1.36 0.93 -6.97
CA GLY A 49 2.29 0.00 -7.61
C GLY A 49 3.65 0.61 -7.87
N ILE A 50 3.69 1.83 -8.42
CA ILE A 50 4.92 2.59 -8.67
C ILE A 50 5.58 2.96 -7.34
N SER A 51 4.81 3.45 -6.36
CA SER A 51 5.35 3.78 -5.04
C SER A 51 6.02 2.57 -4.39
N ALA A 52 5.37 1.41 -4.41
CA ALA A 52 5.91 0.17 -3.90
C ALA A 52 7.19 -0.24 -4.65
N LEU A 53 7.19 -0.18 -5.99
CA LEU A 53 8.36 -0.46 -6.82
C LEU A 53 9.56 0.43 -6.43
N VAL A 54 9.34 1.74 -6.33
CA VAL A 54 10.38 2.72 -5.99
C VAL A 54 10.95 2.45 -4.60
N ILE A 55 10.08 2.18 -3.61
CA ILE A 55 10.52 1.85 -2.25
C ILE A 55 11.37 0.58 -2.22
N VAL A 56 10.90 -0.49 -2.88
CA VAL A 56 11.63 -1.77 -2.96
C VAL A 56 12.98 -1.57 -3.65
N ALA A 57 13.01 -0.85 -4.77
CA ALA A 57 14.24 -0.57 -5.50
C ALA A 57 15.24 0.24 -4.65
N PHE A 58 14.77 1.29 -3.99
CA PHE A 58 15.61 2.14 -3.15
C PHE A 58 16.20 1.36 -1.97
N LEU A 59 15.38 0.59 -1.26
CA LEU A 59 15.84 -0.24 -0.15
C LEU A 59 16.80 -1.33 -0.61
N THR A 60 16.60 -1.88 -1.82
CA THR A 60 17.52 -2.85 -2.41
C THR A 60 18.89 -2.20 -2.68
N VAL A 61 18.91 -1.05 -3.36
CA VAL A 61 20.15 -0.32 -3.65
C VAL A 61 20.87 0.08 -2.36
N TRP A 62 20.14 0.60 -1.38
CA TRP A 62 20.69 0.93 -0.07
C TRP A 62 21.31 -0.30 0.60
N THR A 63 20.59 -1.43 0.65
CA THR A 63 21.09 -2.66 1.27
C THR A 63 22.38 -3.14 0.59
N VAL A 64 22.43 -3.10 -0.75
CA VAL A 64 23.62 -3.48 -1.52
C VAL A 64 24.79 -2.55 -1.23
N GLN A 65 24.58 -1.24 -1.16
CA GLN A 65 25.64 -0.27 -0.83
C GLN A 65 26.23 -0.50 0.58
N ARG A 66 25.44 -1.02 1.52
CA ARG A 66 25.86 -1.31 2.91
C ARG A 66 26.50 -2.71 3.08
N THR A 67 26.66 -3.48 2.01
CA THR A 67 27.20 -4.87 2.07
C THR A 67 28.57 -4.94 2.73
N ARG A 68 29.44 -3.95 2.49
CA ARG A 68 30.80 -3.91 3.07
C ARG A 68 30.76 -3.78 4.60
N ASP A 69 29.91 -2.90 5.10
CA ASP A 69 29.72 -2.70 6.54
C ASP A 69 29.12 -3.96 7.20
N ILE A 70 28.17 -4.60 6.51
CA ILE A 70 27.58 -5.88 6.93
C ILE A 70 28.63 -6.99 6.99
N ALA A 71 29.53 -7.05 6.01
CA ALA A 71 30.61 -8.04 5.97
C ALA A 71 31.60 -7.84 7.15
N VAL A 72 31.95 -6.58 7.47
CA VAL A 72 32.77 -6.26 8.65
C VAL A 72 32.06 -6.67 9.95
N LEU A 73 30.77 -6.36 10.11
CA LEU A 73 29.99 -6.78 11.27
C LEU A 73 29.93 -8.31 11.42
N LYS A 74 29.74 -9.04 10.32
CA LYS A 74 29.77 -10.51 10.32
C LYS A 74 31.16 -11.06 10.65
N ALA A 75 32.23 -10.43 10.18
CA ALA A 75 33.61 -10.81 10.52
C ALA A 75 33.93 -10.60 12.01
N LEU A 76 33.29 -9.62 12.66
CA LEU A 76 33.35 -9.39 14.10
C LEU A 76 32.44 -10.33 14.92
N GLY A 77 31.73 -11.26 14.27
CA GLY A 77 30.89 -12.27 14.93
C GLY A 77 29.39 -11.93 15.02
N ALA A 78 28.92 -10.89 14.33
CA ALA A 78 27.49 -10.59 14.31
C ALA A 78 26.69 -11.68 13.58
N SER A 79 25.60 -12.14 14.20
CA SER A 79 24.70 -13.12 13.57
C SER A 79 23.91 -12.49 12.40
N GLY A 80 23.58 -13.28 11.38
CA GLY A 80 22.74 -12.81 10.27
C GLY A 80 21.37 -12.29 10.71
N GLY A 81 20.80 -12.86 11.79
CA GLY A 81 19.56 -12.39 12.39
C GLY A 81 19.68 -11.00 13.04
N TYR A 82 20.83 -10.68 13.63
CA TYR A 82 21.11 -9.34 14.14
C TYR A 82 21.12 -8.31 13.01
N VAL A 83 21.85 -8.60 11.92
CA VAL A 83 21.92 -7.73 10.74
C VAL A 83 20.53 -7.51 10.12
N LEU A 84 19.72 -8.57 10.03
CA LEU A 84 18.35 -8.46 9.50
C LEU A 84 17.48 -7.54 10.36
N ARG A 85 17.53 -7.68 11.70
CA ARG A 85 16.76 -6.82 12.62
C ARG A 85 17.21 -5.37 12.56
N ASP A 86 18.52 -5.11 12.52
CA ASP A 86 19.06 -3.74 12.37
C ASP A 86 18.58 -3.10 11.07
N ALA A 87 18.72 -3.81 9.95
CA ALA A 87 18.31 -3.29 8.64
C ALA A 87 16.80 -3.05 8.54
N ILE A 88 15.97 -3.96 9.06
CA ILE A 88 14.51 -3.77 9.11
C ILE A 88 14.14 -2.59 10.01
N ALA A 89 14.79 -2.42 11.16
CA ALA A 89 14.52 -1.29 12.07
C ALA A 89 14.87 0.05 11.41
N GLN A 90 16.02 0.14 10.72
CA GLN A 90 16.40 1.34 9.98
C GLN A 90 15.44 1.63 8.82
N ALA A 91 15.08 0.61 8.04
CA ALA A 91 14.09 0.74 6.99
C ALA A 91 12.74 1.22 7.54
N ALA A 92 12.29 0.65 8.67
CA ALA A 92 11.05 1.04 9.34
C ALA A 92 11.07 2.51 9.77
N MET A 93 12.15 2.99 10.38
CA MET A 93 12.26 4.40 10.78
C MET A 93 12.13 5.35 9.58
N VAL A 94 12.83 5.05 8.48
CA VAL A 94 12.79 5.87 7.27
C VAL A 94 11.42 5.82 6.60
N LEU A 95 10.83 4.62 6.50
CA LEU A 95 9.49 4.41 5.96
C LEU A 95 8.43 5.12 6.77
N LEU A 96 8.47 5.03 8.10
CA LEU A 96 7.51 5.70 8.98
C LEU A 96 7.65 7.22 8.89
N ALA A 97 8.87 7.75 8.84
CA ALA A 97 9.10 9.18 8.67
C ALA A 97 8.58 9.67 7.30
N GLY A 98 8.94 8.97 6.21
CA GLY A 98 8.51 9.32 4.86
C GLY A 98 7.00 9.18 4.65
N ALA A 99 6.41 8.06 5.08
CA ALA A 99 4.98 7.81 4.98
C ALA A 99 4.16 8.71 5.92
N GLY A 100 4.69 9.03 7.10
CA GLY A 100 4.10 10.00 8.01
C GLY A 100 4.07 11.41 7.41
N LEU A 101 5.20 11.87 6.86
CA LEU A 101 5.27 13.16 6.19
C LEU A 101 4.38 13.22 4.94
N GLY A 102 4.45 12.20 4.09
CA GLY A 102 3.60 12.10 2.89
C GLY A 102 2.11 12.01 3.25
N GLY A 103 1.76 11.26 4.29
CA GLY A 103 0.40 11.18 4.82
C GLY A 103 -0.09 12.51 5.38
N ALA A 104 0.74 13.26 6.09
CA ALA A 104 0.42 14.60 6.57
C ALA A 104 0.18 15.58 5.41
N ILE A 105 1.05 15.57 4.39
CA ILE A 105 0.88 16.37 3.17
C ILE A 105 -0.42 15.99 2.46
N GLY A 106 -0.70 14.70 2.31
CA GLY A 106 -1.93 14.20 1.70
C GLY A 106 -3.19 14.61 2.48
N LEU A 107 -3.13 14.60 3.81
CA LEU A 107 -4.22 15.05 4.66
C LEU A 107 -4.48 16.55 4.50
N LEU A 108 -3.43 17.38 4.53
CA LEU A 108 -3.51 18.82 4.29
C LEU A 108 -4.05 19.14 2.90
N GLY A 109 -3.58 18.42 1.88
CA GLY A 109 -4.10 18.51 0.52
C GLY A 109 -5.57 18.12 0.43
N GLY A 110 -5.99 17.09 1.16
CA GLY A 110 -7.39 16.68 1.28
C GLY A 110 -8.26 17.77 1.89
N PHE A 111 -7.81 18.44 2.96
CA PHE A 111 -8.54 19.57 3.54
C PHE A 111 -8.66 20.74 2.55
N ALA A 112 -7.61 21.05 1.80
CA ALA A 112 -7.68 22.07 0.77
C ALA A 112 -8.66 21.68 -0.35
N ALA A 113 -8.66 20.42 -0.79
CA ALA A 113 -9.57 19.91 -1.80
C ALA A 113 -11.05 19.95 -1.35
N ALA A 114 -11.32 19.69 -0.06
CA ALA A 114 -12.67 19.75 0.51
C ALA A 114 -13.31 21.15 0.44
N GLN A 115 -12.51 22.20 0.31
CA GLN A 115 -13.01 23.56 0.12
C GLN A 115 -13.52 23.81 -1.30
N ALA A 116 -13.06 23.04 -2.29
CA ALA A 116 -13.38 23.22 -3.71
C ALA A 116 -14.37 22.18 -4.24
N ALA A 117 -14.41 20.97 -3.66
CA ALA A 117 -15.28 19.89 -4.07
C ALA A 117 -15.76 19.05 -2.86
N PRO A 118 -16.88 18.32 -2.97
CA PRO A 118 -17.32 17.39 -1.94
C PRO A 118 -16.31 16.25 -1.74
N PHE A 119 -15.35 16.45 -0.85
CA PHE A 119 -14.27 15.52 -0.56
C PHE A 119 -14.43 14.97 0.87
N LEU A 120 -14.53 13.64 0.99
CA LEU A 120 -14.69 12.97 2.27
C LEU A 120 -13.34 12.45 2.76
N ILE A 121 -12.87 12.97 3.89
CA ILE A 121 -11.69 12.45 4.59
C ILE A 121 -12.15 11.51 5.70
N THR A 122 -11.71 10.27 5.64
CA THR A 122 -11.96 9.28 6.68
C THR A 122 -10.66 8.57 7.07
N PRO A 123 -10.59 7.95 8.25
CA PRO A 123 -9.45 7.10 8.61
C PRO A 123 -9.17 6.01 7.57
N ALA A 124 -10.22 5.44 6.95
CA ALA A 124 -10.06 4.41 5.93
C ALA A 124 -9.40 4.95 4.65
N THR A 125 -9.73 6.17 4.23
CA THR A 125 -9.16 6.80 3.01
C THR A 125 -7.79 7.44 3.25
N THR A 126 -7.30 7.47 4.48
CA THR A 126 -6.02 8.13 4.83
C THR A 126 -5.04 7.18 5.51
N LEU A 127 -5.43 6.52 6.61
CA LEU A 127 -4.53 5.60 7.32
C LEU A 127 -4.30 4.31 6.54
N LEU A 128 -5.33 3.73 5.93
CA LEU A 128 -5.20 2.46 5.23
C LEU A 128 -4.18 2.54 4.06
N PRO A 129 -4.22 3.59 3.21
CA PRO A 129 -3.13 3.96 2.31
C PRO A 129 -1.73 3.94 2.90
N VAL A 130 -1.55 4.68 3.98
CA VAL A 130 -0.25 4.91 4.62
C VAL A 130 0.28 3.58 5.17
N LEU A 131 -0.56 2.83 5.89
CA LEU A 131 -0.23 1.52 6.42
C LEU A 131 0.09 0.52 5.31
N GLY A 132 -0.64 0.55 4.19
CA GLY A 132 -0.38 -0.29 3.03
C GLY A 132 1.02 -0.05 2.45
N ILE A 133 1.42 1.21 2.28
CA ILE A 133 2.77 1.56 1.79
C ILE A 133 3.84 1.14 2.80
N VAL A 134 3.62 1.36 4.09
CA VAL A 134 4.58 0.93 5.13
C VAL A 134 4.76 -0.59 5.12
N ALA A 135 3.66 -1.36 5.09
CA ALA A 135 3.71 -2.82 5.06
C ALA A 135 4.43 -3.34 3.82
N LEU A 136 4.12 -2.80 2.63
CA LEU A 136 4.78 -3.16 1.38
C LEU A 136 6.28 -2.82 1.40
N GLY A 137 6.64 -1.65 1.90
CA GLY A 137 8.04 -1.23 2.03
C GLY A 137 8.85 -2.10 2.97
N LEU A 138 8.28 -2.46 4.13
CA LEU A 138 8.92 -3.37 5.08
C LEU A 138 9.11 -4.78 4.50
N ALA A 139 8.12 -5.29 3.77
CA ALA A 139 8.24 -6.56 3.06
C ALA A 139 9.37 -6.51 2.02
N GLY A 140 9.48 -5.40 1.28
CA GLY A 140 10.58 -5.12 0.35
C GLY A 140 11.95 -5.12 1.02
N ALA A 141 12.07 -4.43 2.16
CA ALA A 141 13.30 -4.38 2.97
C ALA A 141 13.73 -5.79 3.40
N ALA A 142 12.80 -6.55 3.96
CA ALA A 142 13.06 -7.90 4.46
C ALA A 142 13.55 -8.83 3.32
N LEU A 143 12.96 -8.73 2.13
CA LEU A 143 13.39 -9.49 0.95
C LEU A 143 14.80 -9.10 0.49
N ALA A 144 15.10 -7.80 0.40
CA ALA A 144 16.41 -7.31 -0.01
C ALA A 144 17.52 -7.76 0.96
N VAL A 145 17.30 -7.58 2.26
CA VAL A 145 18.29 -7.94 3.29
C VAL A 145 18.48 -9.44 3.39
N ARG A 146 17.40 -10.23 3.27
CA ARG A 146 17.50 -11.69 3.23
C ARG A 146 18.35 -12.17 2.05
N ARG A 147 18.24 -11.54 0.87
CA ARG A 147 19.09 -11.88 -0.28
C ARG A 147 20.56 -11.57 -0.02
N VAL A 148 20.89 -10.42 0.57
CA VAL A 148 22.29 -10.04 0.83
C VAL A 148 22.91 -10.88 1.95
N THR A 149 22.16 -11.19 3.01
CA THR A 149 22.66 -11.96 4.15
C THR A 149 22.83 -13.46 3.88
N ALA A 150 22.13 -13.98 2.86
CA ALA A 150 22.24 -15.37 2.40
C ALA A 150 23.51 -15.64 1.56
N VAL A 151 24.18 -14.59 1.06
CA VAL A 151 25.46 -14.74 0.35
C VAL A 151 26.58 -15.04 1.36
N ASP A 152 27.43 -16.01 1.03
CA ASP A 152 28.50 -16.47 1.89
C ASP A 152 29.53 -15.34 2.15
N PRO A 153 29.77 -14.97 3.42
CA PRO A 153 30.74 -13.92 3.76
C PRO A 153 32.17 -14.24 3.33
N LEU A 154 32.53 -15.53 3.17
CA LEU A 154 33.85 -15.95 2.67
C LEU A 154 34.10 -15.49 1.23
N ILE A 155 33.06 -15.56 0.38
CA ILE A 155 33.12 -15.09 -1.01
C ILE A 155 33.13 -13.55 -1.06
N ALA A 156 32.41 -12.89 -0.14
CA ALA A 156 32.32 -11.43 -0.09
C ALA A 156 33.63 -10.72 0.34
N LEU A 157 34.53 -11.44 1.02
CA LEU A 157 35.85 -10.95 1.45
C LEU A 157 36.98 -11.34 0.49
N GLY A 158 36.69 -12.01 -0.62
CA GLY A 158 37.69 -12.42 -1.61
C GLY A 158 38.40 -13.74 -1.31
N GLY A 159 37.82 -14.60 -0.46
CA GLY A 159 38.21 -16.00 -0.39
C GLY A 159 37.64 -16.76 -1.59
N ASN A 160 38.52 -17.31 -2.43
CA ASN A 160 38.14 -18.22 -3.52
C ASN A 160 37.37 -19.43 -2.99
#